data_AF-A0A540WHE5-F1
#
_entry.id   AF-A0A540WHE5-F1
#
_cell.length_a   1.000
_cell.length_b   1.000
_cell.length_c   1.000
_cell.angle_alpha   90.00
_cell.angle_beta   90.00
_cell.angle_gamma   90.00
#
_symmetry.space_group_name_H-M   'P 1'
#
loop_
_entity.id
_entity.type
_entity.pdbx_description
1 polymer ?
#
loop_
_entity_poly.entity_id
_entity_poly.type
_entity_poly.pdbx_seq_one_letter_code
_entity_poly.pdbx_strand_id
1 'polypeptide(L)' 'MFEKLIRFSIEQRWLVLLAALAMGALGVFNYQKLPIDAVPDITNVQVQINTQAAGYSPLETEQRVTYPIETVMA' A
#
# COMPACT_ATOMS: atom_id res chain seq x y z
N MET A 1 0.44 34.68 18.53
CA MET A 1 0.25 33.21 18.61
C MET A 1 1.60 32.48 18.60
N PHE A 2 2.40 32.64 17.56
CA PHE A 2 3.75 32.04 17.48
C PHE A 2 4.68 32.42 18.64
N GLU A 3 4.70 33.68 19.08
CA GLU A 3 5.49 34.09 20.26
C GLU A 3 5.13 33.33 21.53
N LYS A 4 3.83 33.05 21.76
CA LYS A 4 3.38 32.26 22.91
C LYS A 4 3.90 30.83 22.82
N LEU A 5 3.87 30.25 21.61
CA LEU A 5 4.35 28.90 21.36
C LEU A 5 5.87 28.80 21.55
N ILE A 6 6.63 29.76 21.01
CA ILE A 6 8.09 29.84 21.16
C ILE A 6 8.47 30.00 22.63
N ARG A 7 7.79 30.92 23.35
CA ARG A 7 8.05 31.15 24.77
C ARG A 7 7.76 29.89 25.59
N PHE A 8 6.63 29.22 25.33
CA PHE A 8 6.30 27.95 25.97
C PHE A 8 7.36 26.86 25.69
N SER A 9 7.81 26.74 24.43
CA SER A 9 8.84 25.77 24.06
C SER A 9 10.18 26.02 24.75
N ILE A 10 10.56 27.28 24.96
CA ILE A 10 11.79 27.67 25.67
C ILE A 10 11.64 27.41 27.18
N GLU A 11 10.48 27.71 27.76
CA GLU A 11 10.20 27.52 29.18
C GLU A 11 10.17 26.02 29.54
N GLN A 12 9.57 25.20 28.67
CA GLN A 12 9.50 23.73 28.81
C GLN A 12 10.59 23.01 28.00
N ARG A 13 11.81 23.59 27.94
CA ARG A 13 12.91 23.09 27.07
C ARG A 13 13.19 21.60 27.20
N TRP A 14 13.13 21.05 28.41
CA TRP A 14 13.41 19.63 28.66
C TRP A 14 12.31 18.72 28.09
N LEU A 15 11.05 19.10 28.25
CA LEU A 15 9.92 18.38 27.67
C LEU A 15 10.01 18.40 26.14
N VAL A 16 10.34 19.55 25.54
CA VAL A 16 10.49 19.67 24.09
C VAL A 16 11.66 18.83 23.57
N LEU A 17 12.81 18.84 24.26
CA LEU A 17 13.97 18.02 23.88
C LEU A 17 13.67 16.52 23.99
N LEU A 18 13.00 16.08 25.08
CA LEU A 18 12.58 14.69 25.24
C LEU A 18 11.57 14.28 24.16
N ALA A 19 10.60 15.14 23.85
CA ALA A 19 9.63 14.87 22.79
C ALA A 19 10.32 14.76 21.42
N ALA A 20 11.28 15.64 21.11
CA ALA A 20 12.05 15.59 19.88
C ALA A 20 12.91 14.31 19.79
N LEU A 21 13.57 13.92 20.88
CA LEU A 21 14.34 12.67 20.95
C LEU A 21 13.47 11.44 20.80
N ALA A 22 12.32 11.40 21.48
CA ALA A 22 11.36 10.31 21.37
C ALA A 22 10.82 10.20 19.93
N MET A 23 10.48 11.32 19.30
CA MET A 23 10.05 11.37 17.90
C MET A 23 11.16 10.90 16.96
N GLY A 24 12.41 11.29 17.19
CA GLY A 24 13.56 10.82 16.42
C GLY A 24 13.79 9.31 16.58
N ALA A 25 13.73 8.78 17.80
CA ALA A 25 13.87 7.35 18.06
C ALA A 25 12.76 6.53 17.40
N LEU A 26 11.51 7.00 17.48
CA LEU A 26 10.38 6.40 16.76
C LEU A 26 10.58 6.46 15.24
N GLY A 27 11.11 7.57 14.72
CA GLY A 27 11.45 7.72 13.31
C GLY A 27 12.48 6.69 12.86
N VAL A 28 13.59 6.53 13.59
CA VAL A 28 14.63 5.54 13.29
C VAL A 28 14.09 4.11 13.37
N PHE A 29 13.29 3.81 14.39
CA PHE A 29 12.68 2.50 14.54
C PHE A 29 11.77 2.14 13.36
N ASN A 30 10.94 3.09 12.88
CA ASN A 30 10.09 2.87 11.71
C ASN A 30 10.89 2.82 10.42
N TYR A 31 11.93 3.65 10.28
CA TYR A 31 12.82 3.64 9.11
C TYR A 31 13.45 2.25 8.89
N GLN A 32 13.88 1.59 9.97
CA GLN A 32 14.44 0.24 9.90
C GLN A 32 13.41 -0.84 9.51
N LYS A 33 12.12 -0.54 9.65
CA LYS A 33 11.01 -1.47 9.34
C LYS A 33 10.28 -1.14 8.05
N LEU A 34 10.65 -0.04 7.40
CA LEU A 34 10.01 0.37 6.15
C LEU A 34 10.40 -0.66 5.08
N PRO A 35 9.43 -1.36 4.47
CA PRO A 35 9.75 -2.24 3.34
C PRO A 35 10.20 -1.37 2.18
N ILE A 36 11.46 -1.52 1.78
CA ILE A 36 12.03 -0.83 0.61
C ILE A 36 12.03 -1.84 -0.53
N ASP A 37 11.33 -1.49 -1.60
CA ASP A 37 11.42 -2.20 -2.88
C ASP A 37 12.36 -1.44 -3.82
N ALA A 38 13.11 -2.17 -4.64
CA ALA A 38 14.10 -1.60 -5.55
C ALA A 38 13.44 -0.93 -6.76
N VAL A 39 12.21 -1.32 -7.09
CA VAL A 39 11.45 -0.79 -8.22
C VAL A 39 10.02 -0.47 -7.78
N PRO A 40 9.44 0.64 -8.26
CA PRO A 40 8.01 0.88 -8.04
C PRO A 40 7.20 -0.18 -8.80
N ASP A 41 6.12 -0.66 -8.20
CA ASP A 41 5.18 -1.54 -8.87
C ASP A 41 4.46 -0.75 -9.99
N ILE A 42 4.76 -1.12 -11.23
CA ILE A 42 4.17 -0.56 -12.45
C ILE A 42 3.18 -1.54 -13.11
N THR A 43 2.83 -2.63 -12.44
CA THR A 43 1.89 -3.61 -12.97
C THR A 43 0.47 -3.06 -12.93
N ASN A 44 -0.30 -3.35 -13.97
CA ASN A 44 -1.73 -3.02 -13.97
C ASN A 44 -2.47 -3.94 -12.99
N VAL A 45 -3.55 -3.44 -12.40
CA VAL A 45 -4.45 -4.28 -11.60
C VAL A 45 -5.15 -5.27 -12.53
N GLN A 46 -4.73 -6.53 -12.50
CA GLN A 46 -5.28 -7.61 -13.32
C GLN A 46 -5.94 -8.65 -12.42
N VAL A 47 -7.17 -9.06 -12.77
CA VAL A 47 -7.87 -10.19 -12.15
C VAL A 47 -7.88 -11.34 -13.15
N GLN A 48 -7.21 -12.45 -12.82
CA GLN A 48 -7.17 -13.64 -13.67
C GLN A 48 -8.26 -14.64 -13.24
N ILE A 49 -9.09 -15.06 -14.19
CA ILE A 49 -10.08 -16.12 -14.00
C ILE A 49 -9.61 -17.36 -14.74
N ASN A 50 -9.27 -18.41 -13.99
CA ASN A 50 -8.87 -19.70 -14.53
C ASN A 50 -9.99 -20.71 -14.31
N THR A 51 -10.62 -21.18 -15.39
CA THR A 51 -11.70 -22.18 -15.34
C THR A 51 -11.28 -23.43 -16.09
N GLN A 52 -11.34 -24.59 -15.43
CA GLN A 52 -11.05 -25.88 -16.07
C GLN A 52 -12.29 -26.38 -16.82
N ALA A 53 -12.09 -26.81 -18.07
CA ALA A 53 -13.14 -27.23 -19.00
C ALA A 53 -12.83 -28.63 -19.56
N ALA A 54 -12.70 -29.63 -18.68
CA ALA A 54 -12.33 -30.99 -19.07
C ALA A 54 -13.42 -31.63 -19.95
N GLY A 55 -13.03 -32.20 -21.10
CA GLY A 55 -13.93 -32.87 -22.03
C GLY A 55 -14.60 -31.94 -23.04
N TYR A 56 -14.45 -30.61 -22.93
CA TYR A 56 -14.84 -29.69 -23.98
C TYR A 56 -13.73 -29.52 -25.01
N SER A 57 -14.11 -29.42 -26.28
CA SER A 57 -13.20 -28.96 -27.32
C SER A 57 -12.83 -27.48 -27.10
N PRO A 58 -11.74 -26.97 -27.71
CA PRO A 58 -11.38 -25.55 -27.59
C PRO A 58 -12.50 -24.59 -28.01
N LEU A 59 -13.26 -24.94 -29.05
CA LEU A 59 -14.40 -24.12 -29.51
C LEU A 59 -15.54 -24.10 -28.49
N GLU A 60 -15.87 -25.26 -27.90
CA GLU A 60 -16.90 -25.31 -26.86
C GLU A 60 -16.48 -24.59 -25.58
N THR A 61 -15.19 -24.63 -25.25
CA THR A 61 -14.65 -23.90 -24.11
C THR A 61 -14.79 -22.38 -24.30
N GLU A 62 -14.49 -21.87 -25.50
CA GLU A 62 -14.68 -20.44 -25.82
C GLU A 62 -16.17 -20.06 -25.74
N GLN A 63 -17.04 -20.78 -26.45
CA GLN A 63 -18.45 -20.42 -26.57
C GLN A 63 -19.24 -20.57 -25.26
N ARG A 64 -18.89 -21.57 -24.44
CA ARG A 64 -19.68 -21.92 -23.24
C ARG A 64 -19.08 -21.42 -21.94
N VAL A 65 -17.77 -21.14 -21.91
CA VAL A 65 -17.07 -20.74 -20.69
C VAL A 65 -16.50 -19.33 -20.85
N THR A 66 -15.56 -19.13 -21.78
CA THR A 66 -14.85 -17.84 -21.89
C THR A 66 -15.76 -16.69 -22.30
N TYR A 67 -16.52 -16.84 -23.38
CA TYR A 67 -17.34 -15.77 -23.93
C TYR A 67 -18.43 -15.27 -22.96
N PRO A 68 -19.21 -16.15 -22.28
CA PRO A 68 -20.17 -15.68 -21.27
C PRO A 68 -19.49 -14.96 -20.10
N ILE A 69 -18.31 -15.41 -19.66
CA ILE A 69 -17.55 -14.78 -18.57
C ILE A 69 -17.07 -13.39 -18.99
N GLU A 70 -16.48 -13.24 -20.18
CA GLU A 70 -16.02 -11.94 -20.68
C GLU A 70 -17.18 -10.97 -20.88
N THR A 71 -18.34 -11.46 -21.36
CA THR A 71 -19.53 -10.63 -21.59
C THR A 71 -20.10 -10.02 -20.31
N VAL A 72 -20.06 -10.73 -19.19
CA VAL A 72 -20.51 -10.18 -17.90
C VAL A 72 -19.46 -9.31 -17.21
N MET A 73 -18.21 -9.34 -17.67
CA MET A 73 -17.13 -8.50 -17.16
C MET A 73 -17.02 -7.15 -17.89
N ALA A 74 -17.59 -7.04 -19.09
CA ALA A 74 -17.69 -5.79 -19.86
C ALA A 74 -18.71 -4.82 -19.23
#